data_AF-A0A7Y5BT85-F1
#
_entry.id   AF-A0A7Y5BT85-F1
#
_cell.length_a   1.000
_cell.length_b   1.000
_cell.length_c   1.000
_cell.angle_alpha   90.00
_cell.angle_beta   90.00
_cell.angle_gamma   90.00
#
_symmetry.space_group_name_H-M   'P 1'
#
loop_
_entity.id
_entity.type
_entity.pdbx_description
1 polymer ?
#
loop_
_entity_poly.entity_id
_entity_poly.type
_entity_poly.pdbx_seq_one_letter_code
_entity_poly.pdbx_strand_id
1 'polypeptide(L)'
;MLDDLSQHLQENEQTGFLDSLTETGRFHIALLRLNRPQLIKNRLSRMILRMFQEKQKLLEQQIKELQITIEAQNLYLAFLEEQLKK
;
A
#
# COMPACT_ATOMS: atom_id res chain seq x y z
N MET A 1 -11.89 -30.82 -4.91
CA MET A 1 -11.97 -29.54 -4.20
C MET A 1 -10.54 -29.02 -4.14
N LEU A 2 -10.20 -27.94 -4.85
CA LEU A 2 -8.87 -27.35 -4.70
C LEU A 2 -8.81 -26.73 -3.31
N ASP A 3 -7.83 -27.14 -2.52
CA ASP A 3 -7.59 -26.61 -1.19
C ASP A 3 -7.29 -25.11 -1.28
N ASP A 4 -7.92 -24.30 -0.43
CA ASP A 4 -7.70 -22.86 -0.43
C ASP A 4 -6.35 -22.55 0.21
N LEU A 5 -5.32 -22.45 -0.64
CA LEU A 5 -3.93 -22.26 -0.22
C LEU A 5 -3.75 -20.99 0.64
N SER A 6 -4.65 -20.01 0.53
CA SER A 6 -4.60 -18.77 1.30
C SER A 6 -4.84 -18.98 2.81
N GLN A 7 -5.50 -20.08 3.20
CA GLN A 7 -5.73 -20.42 4.60
C GLN A 7 -4.51 -21.06 5.26
N HIS A 8 -3.54 -21.50 4.46
CA HIS A 8 -2.39 -22.27 4.92
C HIS A 8 -1.09 -21.49 4.92
N LEU A 9 -1.04 -20.33 4.25
CA LEU A 9 0.17 -19.58 3.96
C LEU A 9 -0.02 -18.10 4.27
N GLN A 10 1.01 -17.46 4.82
CA GLN A 10 1.07 -16.03 5.02
C GLN A 10 2.30 -15.46 4.29
N GLU A 11 2.14 -14.36 3.54
CA GLU A 11 3.30 -13.66 2.97
C GLU A 11 3.98 -12.82 4.06
N ASN A 12 5.29 -12.99 4.22
CA ASN A 12 6.11 -12.14 5.05
C ASN A 12 6.49 -10.88 4.27
N GLU A 13 5.89 -9.76 4.61
CA GLU A 13 6.07 -8.50 3.87
C GLU A 13 7.52 -8.00 3.90
N GLN A 14 8.29 -8.28 4.95
CA GLN A 14 9.67 -7.78 5.04
C GLN A 14 10.64 -8.56 4.14
N THR A 15 10.39 -9.85 3.96
CA THR A 15 11.36 -10.76 3.34
C THR A 15 10.87 -11.38 2.03
N GLY A 16 9.57 -11.32 1.74
CA GLY A 16 8.94 -11.96 0.57
C GLY A 16 8.84 -13.48 0.66
N PHE A 17 9.17 -14.08 1.81
CA PHE A 17 8.95 -15.49 2.09
C PHE A 17 7.48 -15.78 2.35
N LEU A 18 7.07 -17.02 2.10
CA LEU A 18 5.83 -17.56 2.65
C LEU A 18 6.14 -18.28 3.95
N ASP A 19 5.43 -17.88 4.99
CA ASP A 19 5.38 -18.57 6.27
C ASP A 19 4.17 -19.52 6.27
N SER A 20 4.36 -20.74 6.78
CA SER A 20 3.28 -21.71 6.91
C SER A 20 2.46 -21.44 8.15
N LEU A 21 1.14 -21.32 8.00
CA LEU A 21 0.19 -21.25 9.11
C LEU A 21 -0.24 -22.64 9.61
N THR A 22 -0.01 -23.67 8.79
CA THR A 22 -0.40 -25.06 9.05
C THR A 22 0.64 -26.04 8.49
N GLU A 23 0.63 -27.28 8.95
CA GLU A 23 1.49 -28.35 8.40
C GLU A 23 1.23 -28.59 6.91
N THR A 24 -0.02 -28.50 6.45
CA THR A 24 -0.37 -28.54 5.03
C THR A 24 0.31 -27.42 4.25
N GLY A 25 0.34 -26.21 4.81
CA GLY A 25 1.07 -25.08 4.24
C GLY A 25 2.58 -25.33 4.14
N ARG A 26 3.17 -25.90 5.19
CA ARG A 26 4.60 -26.28 5.22
C ARG A 26 4.91 -27.31 4.13
N PHE A 27 4.06 -28.33 3.98
CA PHE A 27 4.16 -29.33 2.93
C PHE A 27 4.08 -28.68 1.54
N HIS A 28 3.12 -27.79 1.30
CA HIS A 28 2.99 -27.10 0.02
C HIS A 28 4.19 -26.18 -0.29
N ILE A 29 4.71 -25.43 0.69
CA ILE A 29 5.91 -24.61 0.52
C ILE A 29 7.08 -25.47 0.06
N ALA A 30 7.30 -26.62 0.72
CA ALA A 30 8.39 -27.52 0.41
C ALA A 30 8.20 -28.21 -0.96
N LEU A 31 7.03 -28.82 -1.17
CA LEU A 31 6.69 -29.57 -2.38
C LEU A 31 6.77 -28.70 -3.64
N LEU A 32 6.17 -27.51 -3.59
CA LEU A 32 6.10 -26.58 -4.72
C LEU A 32 7.28 -25.59 -4.76
N ARG A 33 8.21 -25.70 -3.80
CA ARG A 33 9.38 -24.80 -3.67
C ARG A 33 8.97 -23.32 -3.71
N LEU A 34 7.93 -22.96 -2.96
CA LEU A 34 7.32 -21.62 -3.01
C LEU A 34 8.25 -20.51 -2.51
N ASN A 35 9.29 -20.85 -1.75
CA ASN A 35 10.32 -19.93 -1.26
C ASN A 35 11.61 -19.98 -2.08
N ARG A 36 11.54 -20.37 -3.36
CA ARG A 36 12.69 -20.23 -4.26
C ARG A 36 13.02 -18.75 -4.54
N PRO A 37 14.30 -18.38 -4.72
CA PRO A 37 14.73 -16.97 -4.80
C PRO A 37 13.99 -16.13 -5.85
N GLN A 38 13.63 -16.71 -7.00
CA GLN A 38 12.92 -16.00 -8.06
C GLN A 38 11.51 -15.58 -7.65
N LEU A 39 10.79 -16.43 -6.90
CA LEU A 39 9.43 -16.12 -6.44
C LEU A 39 9.44 -15.09 -5.31
N ILE A 40 10.43 -15.19 -4.40
CA ILE A 40 10.64 -14.20 -3.35
C ILE A 40 10.89 -12.82 -3.98
N LYS A 41 11.83 -12.72 -4.93
CA LYS A 41 12.10 -11.47 -5.66
C LYS A 41 10.85 -10.92 -6.32
N ASN A 42 10.07 -11.77 -6.98
CA ASN A 42 8.82 -11.35 -7.63
C ASN A 42 7.80 -10.80 -6.61
N ARG A 43 7.60 -11.46 -5.46
CA ARG A 43 6.71 -10.96 -4.40
C ARG A 43 7.18 -9.59 -3.88
N LEU A 44 8.47 -9.45 -3.58
CA LEU A 44 9.04 -8.18 -3.15
C LEU A 44 8.83 -7.07 -4.18
N SER A 45 9.10 -7.33 -5.45
CA SER A 45 8.86 -6.36 -6.53
C SER A 45 7.40 -5.93 -6.61
N ARG A 46 6.45 -6.87 -6.50
CA ARG A 46 5.01 -6.57 -6.50
C ARG A 46 4.58 -5.77 -5.27
N MET A 47 5.16 -6.05 -4.12
CA MET A 47 4.89 -5.31 -2.88
C MET A 47 5.41 -3.88 -2.98
N ILE A 48 6.66 -3.70 -3.42
CA ILE A 48 7.26 -2.37 -3.62
C ILE A 48 6.42 -1.55 -4.61
N LEU A 49 5.99 -2.16 -5.72
CA LEU A 49 5.12 -1.49 -6.69
C LEU A 49 3.78 -1.06 -6.07
N ARG A 50 3.14 -1.93 -5.28
CA ARG A 50 1.90 -1.59 -4.55
C ARG A 50 2.12 -0.42 -3.59
N MET A 51 3.20 -0.46 -2.79
CA MET A 51 3.54 0.63 -1.87
C MET A 51 3.74 1.96 -2.60
N PHE A 52 4.42 1.97 -3.76
CA PHE A 52 4.59 3.18 -4.54
C PHE A 52 3.26 3.72 -5.07
N GLN A 53 2.37 2.85 -5.54
CA GLN A 53 1.04 3.25 -6.01
C GLN A 53 0.18 3.81 -4.89
N GLU A 54 0.20 3.19 -3.71
CA GLU A 54 -0.54 3.68 -2.53
C GLU A 54 0.00 5.01 -2.05
N LYS A 55 1.34 5.16 -1.98
CA LYS A 55 1.98 6.42 -1.63
C LYS A 55 1.62 7.53 -2.63
N GLN A 56 1.63 7.22 -3.93
CA GLN A 56 1.24 8.19 -4.96
C GLN A 56 -0.20 8.66 -4.73
N LYS A 57 -1.15 7.74 -4.54
CA LYS A 57 -2.55 8.08 -4.28
C LYS A 57 -2.72 8.95 -3.03
N LEU A 58 -2.00 8.61 -1.96
CA LEU A 58 -2.03 9.38 -0.71
C LEU A 58 -1.52 10.81 -0.94
N LEU A 59 -0.41 10.98 -1.66
CA LEU A 59 0.15 12.29 -1.96
C LEU A 59 -0.79 13.11 -2.86
N GLU A 60 -1.40 12.48 -3.87
CA GLU A 60 -2.40 13.15 -4.73
C GLU A 60 -3.61 13.64 -3.93
N GLN A 61 -4.06 12.86 -2.94
CA GLN A 61 -5.13 13.26 -2.04
C GLN A 61 -4.72 14.45 -1.15
N GLN A 62 -3.54 14.38 -0.53
CA GLN A 62 -3.02 15.47 0.30
C GLN A 62 -2.86 16.78 -0.48
N ILE A 63 -2.39 16.70 -1.73
CA ILE A 63 -2.27 17.89 -2.60
C ILE A 63 -3.65 18.52 -2.82
N LYS A 64 -4.68 17.73 -3.12
CA LYS A 64 -6.04 18.24 -3.32
C LYS A 64 -6.58 18.92 -2.05
N GLU A 65 -6.40 18.29 -0.90
CA GLU A 65 -6.85 18.84 0.39
C GLU A 65 -6.14 20.16 0.72
N LEU A 66 -4.83 20.24 0.46
CA LEU A 66 -4.06 21.47 0.65
C LEU A 66 -4.51 22.57 -0.32
N GLN A 67 -4.80 22.25 -1.57
CA GLN A 67 -5.30 23.22 -2.55
C GLN A 67 -6.64 23.82 -2.10
N ILE A 68 -7.58 22.99 -1.66
CA ILE A 68 -8.87 23.45 -1.12
C ILE A 68 -8.64 24.37 0.10
N THR A 69 -7.70 24.01 0.96
CA THR A 69 -7.38 24.81 2.16
C THR A 69 -6.82 26.19 1.78
N ILE A 70 -5.89 26.23 0.82
CA ILE A 70 -5.30 27.49 0.32
C ILE A 70 -6.37 28.37 -0.32
N GLU A 71 -7.25 27.80 -1.14
CA GLU A 71 -8.36 28.54 -1.77
C GLU A 71 -9.29 29.16 -0.73
N ALA A 72 -9.68 28.40 0.30
CA ALA A 72 -10.51 28.91 1.38
C ALA A 72 -9.81 30.05 2.16
N GLN A 73 -8.52 29.92 2.43
CA GLN A 73 -7.73 30.95 3.11
C GLN A 73 -7.60 32.22 2.26
N ASN A 74 -7.38 32.09 0.95
CA ASN A 74 -7.30 33.24 0.04
C ASN A 74 -8.62 34.01 -0.02
N LEU A 75 -9.75 33.31 -0.07
CA LEU A 75 -11.08 33.94 -0.03
C LEU A 75 -11.30 34.70 1.28
N TYR A 76 -10.88 34.12 2.41
CA TYR A 76 -10.98 34.76 3.72
C TYR A 76 -10.10 36.01 3.82
N LEU A 77 -8.86 35.94 3.32
CA LEU A 77 -7.97 37.11 3.27
C LEU A 77 -8.53 38.23 2.41
N ALA A 78 -9.05 37.91 1.21
CA ALA A 78 -9.68 38.90 0.34
C ALA A 78 -10.87 39.60 1.01
N PHE A 79 -11.70 38.83 1.74
CA PHE A 79 -12.80 39.37 2.52
C PHE A 79 -12.33 40.34 3.62
N LEU A 80 -11.30 39.96 4.39
CA LEU A 80 -10.73 40.82 5.43
C LEU A 80 -10.11 42.09 4.85
N GLU A 81 -9.38 41.99 3.74
CA GLU A 81 -8.81 43.15 3.06
C GLU A 81 -9.89 44.12 2.57
N GLU A 82 -11.04 43.63 2.10
CA GLU A 82 -12.17 44.48 1.72
C GLU A 82 -12.78 45.18 2.93
N GLN A 83 -12.88 44.52 4.08
CA GLN A 83 -13.38 45.12 5.31
C GLN A 83 -12.46 46.21 5.86
N LEU A 84 -11.14 46.04 5.76
CA LEU A 84 -10.16 47.01 6.24
C LEU A 84 -10.03 48.26 5.35
N LYS A 85 -10.52 48.20 4.10
CA LYS A 85 -10.53 49.33 3.15
C LYS A 85 -11.78 50.23 3.29
N LYS A 86 -12.77 49.81 4.07
CA LYS A 86 -13.96 50.61 4.42
C LYS A 86 -13.74 51.35 5.73
#